data_AF-A0A6V6Y021-F1
#
_entry.id   AF-A0A6V6Y021-F1
#
_cell.length_a   1.000
_cell.length_b   1.000
_cell.length_c   1.000
_cell.angle_alpha   90.00
_cell.angle_beta   90.00
_cell.angle_gamma   90.00
#
_symmetry.space_group_name_H-M   'P 1'
#
loop_
_entity.id
_entity.type
_entity.pdbx_description
1 polymer ?
#
loop_
_entity_poly.entity_id
_entity_poly.type
_entity_poly.pdbx_seq_one_letter_code
_entity_poly.pdbx_strand_id
1 'polypeptide(L)'
;MQKQMKNGILFVVFLLLCFLLTLTPLVSEKSLFLSKDMSRSGFDGLIFDDPTNIEHLQITRRLEGSDPTLFRYDVKFRYEGNPSSVRVLGKVAEPVYLPEGTTPSKSKVVLKGEYEKINSAVKESLQLNKILEKLNYKLHPASELRIPLDEKTEDYVFSVVTRPTSVSVRSGKNLADIGVFVTNGKMDKFTDALDVKDKSMKPQITTKTQSGTYINSLELIDGSVQSRLNVLRTLSVIVCVVSAVGGFLIILTDRKKLYPFVYGGMVLFSLALPKAMLKAPNNWATFLGFPLIAFGGYLLYKLMRRPKLVVKSLDFRQGAGMAILVLILSTYLFAVTKGFYL
;
A
#
# COMPACT_ATOMS: atom_id res chain seq x y z
N MET A 1 -17.35 -42.67 -20.27
CA MET A 1 -16.20 -42.26 -19.43
C MET A 1 -16.54 -42.48 -17.96
N GLN A 2 -15.94 -43.47 -17.30
CA GLN A 2 -16.28 -43.89 -15.93
C GLN A 2 -16.19 -42.71 -14.93
N LYS A 3 -17.18 -42.57 -14.05
CA LYS A 3 -17.27 -41.54 -12.98
C LYS A 3 -15.98 -41.45 -12.15
N GLN A 4 -15.28 -42.57 -12.01
CA GLN A 4 -13.99 -42.71 -11.32
C GLN A 4 -12.86 -41.94 -12.03
N MET A 5 -12.79 -42.01 -13.35
CA MET A 5 -11.76 -41.30 -14.13
C MET A 5 -11.96 -39.78 -14.04
N LYS A 6 -13.21 -39.31 -14.02
CA LYS A 6 -13.54 -37.89 -13.84
C LYS A 6 -13.16 -37.37 -12.45
N ASN A 7 -13.44 -38.11 -11.38
CA ASN A 7 -13.06 -37.74 -10.01
C ASN A 7 -11.54 -37.74 -9.81
N GLY A 8 -10.83 -38.72 -10.39
CA GLY A 8 -9.37 -38.79 -10.34
C GLY A 8 -8.71 -37.61 -11.05
N ILE A 9 -9.21 -37.22 -12.23
CA ILE A 9 -8.72 -36.04 -12.96
C ILE A 9 -8.95 -34.76 -12.14
N LEU A 10 -10.16 -34.59 -11.56
CA LEU A 10 -10.47 -33.44 -10.70
C LEU A 10 -9.51 -33.34 -9.50
N PHE A 11 -9.18 -34.49 -8.90
CA PHE A 11 -8.25 -34.58 -7.77
C PHE A 11 -6.81 -34.19 -8.14
N VAL A 12 -6.32 -34.68 -9.28
CA VAL A 12 -4.98 -34.33 -9.79
C VAL A 12 -4.90 -32.84 -10.12
N VAL A 13 -5.95 -32.27 -10.75
CA VAL A 13 -6.02 -30.84 -11.03
C VAL A 13 -6.03 -30.02 -9.72
N PHE A 14 -6.77 -30.44 -8.70
CA PHE A 14 -6.78 -29.78 -7.38
C PHE A 14 -5.39 -29.78 -6.72
N LEU A 15 -4.70 -30.93 -6.71
CA LEU A 15 -3.35 -31.02 -6.15
C LEU A 15 -2.36 -30.16 -6.93
N LEU A 16 -2.46 -30.15 -8.26
CA LEU A 16 -1.60 -29.35 -9.13
C LEU A 16 -1.82 -27.85 -8.89
N LEU A 17 -3.06 -27.39 -8.71
CA LEU A 17 -3.36 -26.00 -8.34
C LEU A 17 -2.80 -25.63 -6.97
N CYS A 18 -2.98 -26.48 -5.95
CA CYS A 18 -2.40 -26.24 -4.63
C CYS A 18 -0.88 -26.21 -4.69
N PHE A 19 -0.27 -27.10 -5.47
CA PHE A 19 1.18 -27.16 -5.64
C PHE A 19 1.73 -25.92 -6.35
N LEU A 20 1.11 -25.47 -7.44
CA LEU A 20 1.47 -24.23 -8.13
C LEU A 20 1.35 -23.00 -7.23
N LEU A 21 0.31 -22.94 -6.40
CA LEU A 21 0.15 -21.90 -5.38
C LEU A 21 1.25 -21.98 -4.30
N THR A 22 1.71 -23.18 -3.92
CA THR A 22 2.82 -23.34 -2.98
C THR A 22 4.18 -23.01 -3.59
N LEU A 23 4.37 -23.11 -4.90
CA LEU A 23 5.62 -22.78 -5.59
C LEU A 23 5.75 -21.30 -5.97
N THR A 24 4.65 -20.55 -5.99
CA THR A 24 4.71 -19.11 -6.25
C THR A 24 5.45 -18.41 -5.09
N PRO A 25 6.42 -17.51 -5.37
CA PRO A 25 7.12 -16.78 -4.32
C PRO A 25 6.12 -16.03 -3.43
N LEU A 26 6.45 -15.83 -2.15
CA LEU A 26 5.54 -15.13 -1.25
C LEU A 26 5.37 -13.68 -1.71
N VAL A 27 4.23 -13.41 -2.30
CA VAL A 27 3.79 -12.06 -2.62
C VAL A 27 2.81 -11.66 -1.52
N SER A 28 3.34 -11.17 -0.40
CA SER A 28 2.52 -10.32 0.45
C SER A 28 2.21 -9.02 -0.28
N GLU A 29 1.05 -8.42 -0.05
CA GLU A 29 0.76 -7.08 -0.61
C GLU A 29 1.88 -6.09 -0.27
N LYS A 30 2.45 -6.17 0.94
CA LYS A 30 3.56 -5.31 1.35
C LYS A 30 4.83 -5.56 0.53
N SER A 31 5.13 -6.81 0.18
CA SER A 31 6.29 -7.18 -0.65
C SER A 31 6.10 -6.88 -2.15
N LEU A 32 4.89 -6.52 -2.58
CA LEU A 32 4.68 -5.98 -3.93
C LEU A 32 5.27 -4.59 -4.09
N PHE A 33 5.48 -3.87 -2.99
CA PHE A 33 5.98 -2.50 -2.98
C PHE A 33 7.41 -2.44 -2.44
N LEU A 34 8.20 -1.51 -2.97
CA LEU A 34 9.48 -1.16 -2.35
C LEU A 34 9.21 -0.36 -1.07
N SER A 35 9.81 -0.80 0.04
CA SER A 35 9.72 -0.06 1.31
C SER A 35 10.86 0.94 1.52
N LYS A 36 11.88 0.92 0.66
CA LYS A 36 13.02 1.84 0.72
C LYS A 36 12.54 3.21 0.21
N ASP A 37 12.72 4.25 1.02
CA ASP A 37 12.46 5.68 0.75
C ASP A 37 11.08 6.28 1.09
N MET A 38 10.21 5.56 1.79
CA MET A 38 8.89 6.09 2.21
C MET A 38 8.90 7.03 3.44
N SER A 39 10.08 7.46 3.91
CA SER A 39 10.24 8.28 5.13
C SER A 39 10.66 9.73 4.88
N ARG A 40 10.83 10.16 3.61
CA ARG A 40 11.37 11.48 3.26
C ARG A 40 10.46 12.35 2.38
N SER A 41 9.19 12.04 2.30
CA SER A 41 8.24 12.88 1.58
C SER A 41 7.59 13.90 2.51
N GLY A 42 7.97 15.15 2.33
CA GLY A 42 7.18 16.26 2.83
C GLY A 42 5.92 16.44 1.98
N PHE A 43 4.85 16.95 2.57
CA PHE A 43 3.79 17.59 1.77
C PHE A 43 4.20 19.04 1.52
N ASP A 44 3.80 19.52 0.36
CA ASP A 44 4.04 20.86 -0.11
C ASP A 44 2.97 21.78 0.45
N GLY A 45 3.21 23.08 0.44
CA GLY A 45 2.24 24.00 1.00
C GLY A 45 2.77 25.34 1.45
N LEU A 46 1.85 26.14 1.95
CA LEU A 46 2.10 27.46 2.51
C LEU A 46 1.38 27.57 3.84
N ILE A 47 2.13 27.84 4.90
CA ILE A 47 1.57 28.05 6.23
C ILE A 47 1.86 29.48 6.66
N PHE A 48 0.80 30.27 6.79
CA PHE A 48 0.84 31.65 7.22
C PHE A 48 0.79 31.71 8.75
N ASP A 49 1.68 32.50 9.36
CA ASP A 49 1.60 32.76 10.80
C ASP A 49 0.31 33.53 11.15
N ASP A 50 -0.13 34.40 10.24
CA ASP A 50 -1.39 35.14 10.32
C ASP A 50 -2.22 34.96 9.04
N PRO A 51 -3.11 33.95 8.98
CA PRO A 51 -3.86 33.61 7.76
C PRO A 51 -5.05 34.52 7.48
N THR A 52 -5.50 35.35 8.44
CA THR A 52 -6.72 36.17 8.25
C THR A 52 -6.51 37.34 7.30
N ASN A 53 -5.27 37.78 7.16
CA ASN A 53 -4.87 38.94 6.36
C ASN A 53 -4.35 38.54 4.96
N ILE A 54 -4.67 37.32 4.52
CA ILE A 54 -4.29 36.80 3.20
C ILE A 54 -5.46 36.95 2.23
N GLU A 55 -5.24 37.74 1.20
CA GLU A 55 -6.21 37.98 0.14
C GLU A 55 -5.75 37.36 -1.17
N HIS A 56 -6.72 36.93 -1.99
CA HIS A 56 -6.48 36.47 -3.35
C HIS A 56 -5.45 35.36 -3.50
N LEU A 57 -5.42 34.42 -2.55
CA LEU A 57 -4.53 33.26 -2.63
C LEU A 57 -4.90 32.36 -3.80
N GLN A 58 -4.02 32.34 -4.79
CA GLN A 58 -4.14 31.52 -5.99
C GLN A 58 -2.92 30.61 -6.11
N ILE A 59 -3.19 29.34 -6.36
CA ILE A 59 -2.16 28.31 -6.58
C ILE A 59 -2.45 27.63 -7.91
N THR A 60 -1.42 27.50 -8.75
CA THR A 60 -1.48 26.67 -9.95
C THR A 60 -0.42 25.57 -9.86
N ARG A 61 -0.85 24.30 -9.85
CA ARG A 61 0.06 23.15 -9.95
C ARG A 61 0.22 22.72 -11.40
N ARG A 62 1.46 22.46 -11.81
CA ARG A 62 1.86 21.98 -13.13
C ARG A 62 2.95 20.91 -13.02
N LEU A 63 3.14 20.14 -14.09
CA LEU A 63 4.32 19.28 -14.24
C LEU A 63 5.51 20.14 -14.68
N GLU A 64 6.69 19.96 -14.07
CA GLU A 64 7.87 20.76 -14.37
C GLU A 64 8.63 20.23 -15.60
N GLY A 65 8.41 20.88 -16.74
CA GLY A 65 9.21 20.68 -17.95
C GLY A 65 9.16 19.26 -18.51
N SER A 66 10.32 18.74 -18.92
CA SER A 66 10.48 17.39 -19.51
C SER A 66 10.60 16.27 -18.48
N ASP A 67 10.71 16.60 -17.19
CA ASP A 67 10.76 15.61 -16.11
C ASP A 67 9.35 15.46 -15.50
N PRO A 68 8.60 14.40 -15.87
CA PRO A 68 7.23 14.19 -15.36
C PRO A 68 7.19 13.90 -13.86
N THR A 69 8.35 13.77 -13.21
CA THR A 69 8.47 13.44 -11.78
C THR A 69 8.62 14.66 -10.88
N LEU A 70 8.37 15.88 -11.38
CA LEU A 70 8.45 17.12 -10.60
C LEU A 70 7.16 17.93 -10.73
N PHE A 71 6.69 18.47 -9.61
CA PHE A 71 5.54 19.36 -9.55
C PHE A 71 5.99 20.79 -9.29
N ARG A 72 5.50 21.73 -10.08
CA ARG A 72 5.68 23.16 -9.85
C ARG A 72 4.38 23.78 -9.36
N TYR A 73 4.47 24.53 -8.28
CA TYR A 73 3.39 25.35 -7.74
C TYR A 73 3.71 26.81 -8.01
N ASP A 74 2.89 27.46 -8.82
CA ASP A 74 2.91 28.91 -9.00
C ASP A 74 1.96 29.53 -7.98
N VAL A 75 2.49 30.44 -7.17
CA VAL A 75 1.81 31.06 -6.02
C VAL A 75 1.61 32.54 -6.30
N LYS A 76 0.39 33.03 -6.03
CA LYS A 76 0.07 34.46 -6.00
C LYS A 76 -0.85 34.77 -4.82
N PHE A 77 -0.56 35.81 -4.05
CA PHE A 77 -1.47 36.35 -3.03
C PHE A 77 -1.08 37.79 -2.65
N ARG A 78 -1.97 38.46 -1.90
CA ARG A 78 -1.75 39.77 -1.29
C ARG A 78 -1.84 39.68 0.23
N TYR A 79 -1.06 40.49 0.93
CA TYR A 79 -1.05 40.57 2.39
C TYR A 79 -1.49 41.96 2.85
N GLU A 80 -2.53 42.03 3.69
CA GLU A 80 -3.07 43.29 4.22
C GLU A 80 -3.06 43.27 5.77
N GLY A 81 -1.87 43.33 6.38
CA GLY A 81 -1.75 43.23 7.84
C GLY A 81 -0.40 43.65 8.41
N ASN A 82 -0.30 43.58 9.74
CA ASN A 82 0.94 43.85 10.47
C ASN A 82 2.05 42.88 10.06
N PRO A 83 3.34 43.25 10.10
CA PRO A 83 4.43 42.36 9.67
C PRO A 83 4.33 40.93 10.21
N SER A 84 4.33 39.95 9.30
CA SER A 84 4.11 38.53 9.59
C SER A 84 5.04 37.66 8.75
N SER A 85 4.76 36.37 8.60
CA SER A 85 5.53 35.50 7.72
C SER A 85 4.72 34.32 7.17
N VAL A 86 5.19 33.78 6.05
CA VAL A 86 4.73 32.51 5.49
C VAL A 86 5.88 31.51 5.46
N ARG A 87 5.58 30.27 5.84
CA ARG A 87 6.46 29.12 5.70
C ARG A 87 6.09 28.36 4.44
N VAL A 88 7.08 28.15 3.59
CA VAL A 88 6.95 27.24 2.44
C VAL A 88 7.30 25.84 2.93
N LEU A 89 6.34 24.93 2.79
CA LEU A 89 6.53 23.50 3.05
C LEU A 89 7.11 22.82 1.81
N GLY A 90 7.90 21.78 2.05
CA GLY A 90 8.61 21.06 1.00
C GLY A 90 9.98 21.65 0.71
N LYS A 91 10.66 21.03 -0.27
CA LYS A 91 11.99 21.45 -0.72
C LYS A 91 11.82 22.51 -1.81
N VAL A 92 12.37 23.70 -1.59
CA VAL A 92 12.28 24.79 -2.56
C VAL A 92 13.40 24.68 -3.59
N ALA A 93 13.06 24.71 -4.88
CA ALA A 93 14.05 24.87 -5.95
C ALA A 93 14.36 26.35 -6.17
N GLU A 94 15.64 26.70 -6.12
CA GLU A 94 16.13 28.06 -6.37
C GLU A 94 16.15 28.34 -7.89
N PRO A 95 15.91 29.57 -8.35
CA PRO A 95 15.68 30.80 -7.57
C PRO A 95 14.21 31.06 -7.22
N VAL A 96 13.97 31.53 -5.99
CA VAL A 96 12.68 32.10 -5.57
C VAL A 96 12.71 33.59 -5.92
N TYR A 97 11.95 34.00 -6.92
CA TYR A 97 11.73 35.42 -7.19
C TYR A 97 10.68 35.92 -6.21
N LEU A 98 11.04 36.91 -5.40
CA LEU A 98 10.14 37.59 -4.48
C LEU A 98 10.11 39.07 -4.83
N PRO A 99 9.06 39.80 -4.45
CA PRO A 99 8.99 41.25 -4.63
C PRO A 99 10.19 41.97 -4.01
N GLU A 100 10.55 43.12 -4.57
CA GLU A 100 11.64 43.95 -4.04
C GLU A 100 11.44 44.24 -2.55
N GLY A 101 12.53 44.20 -1.78
CA GLY A 101 12.50 44.39 -0.32
C GLY A 101 12.19 43.14 0.51
N THR A 102 11.81 42.02 -0.11
CA THR A 102 11.58 40.75 0.60
C THR A 102 12.84 39.88 0.62
N THR A 103 13.41 39.63 1.80
CA THR A 103 14.54 38.69 1.95
C THR A 103 14.07 37.41 2.63
N PRO A 104 14.04 36.26 1.91
CA PRO A 104 13.64 35.01 2.51
C PRO A 104 14.74 34.45 3.41
N SER A 105 14.36 33.71 4.45
CA SER A 105 15.29 33.03 5.35
C SER A 105 15.17 31.52 5.22
N LYS A 106 16.31 30.82 5.18
CA LYS A 106 16.34 29.34 5.24
C LYS A 106 16.02 28.92 6.67
N SER A 107 14.89 28.23 6.85
CA SER A 107 14.39 27.81 8.16
C SER A 107 13.92 26.36 8.08
N LYS A 108 14.81 25.42 8.44
CA LYS A 108 14.49 23.99 8.46
C LYS A 108 13.76 23.63 9.75
N VAL A 109 12.45 23.43 9.65
CA VAL A 109 11.61 23.07 10.80
C VAL A 109 10.66 21.94 10.42
N VAL A 110 10.62 20.90 11.26
CA VAL A 110 9.55 19.91 11.24
C VAL A 110 8.44 20.41 12.14
N LEU A 111 7.27 20.71 11.57
CA LEU A 111 6.15 21.26 12.33
C LEU A 111 5.50 20.16 13.19
N LYS A 112 5.14 20.48 14.43
CA LYS A 112 4.55 19.55 15.43
C LYS A 112 3.23 20.11 15.98
N GLY A 113 2.43 19.27 16.63
CA GLY A 113 1.16 19.70 17.24
C GLY A 113 0.00 19.64 16.26
N GLU A 114 -0.63 20.77 15.95
CA GLU A 114 -1.82 20.81 15.08
C GLU A 114 -1.58 20.24 13.67
N TYR A 115 -0.33 20.25 13.21
CA TYR A 115 0.10 19.63 11.95
C TYR A 115 0.01 18.09 11.94
N GLU A 116 -0.02 17.44 13.11
CA GLU A 116 -0.31 16.00 13.17
C GLU A 116 -1.77 15.69 12.80
N LYS A 117 -2.70 16.61 13.09
CA LYS A 117 -4.10 16.49 12.64
C LYS A 117 -4.20 16.63 11.12
N ILE A 118 -3.39 17.51 10.53
CA ILE A 118 -3.27 17.68 9.08
C ILE A 118 -2.78 16.37 8.44
N ASN A 119 -1.79 15.68 9.02
CA ASN A 119 -1.31 14.40 8.48
C ASN A 119 -2.41 13.36 8.34
N SER A 120 -3.30 13.25 9.34
CA SER A 120 -4.43 12.33 9.29
C SER A 120 -5.44 12.75 8.21
N ALA A 121 -5.78 14.05 8.15
CA ALA A 121 -6.70 14.58 7.15
C ALA A 121 -6.19 14.39 5.70
N VAL A 122 -4.88 14.58 5.49
CA VAL A 122 -4.21 14.32 4.22
C VAL A 122 -4.22 12.83 3.88
N LYS A 123 -3.97 11.95 4.86
CA LYS A 123 -4.06 10.49 4.61
C LYS A 123 -5.47 10.08 4.20
N GLU A 124 -6.50 10.65 4.82
CA GLU A 124 -7.89 10.37 4.47
C GLU A 124 -8.28 10.87 3.07
N SER A 125 -7.63 11.93 2.55
CA SER A 125 -7.93 12.47 1.21
C SER A 125 -7.31 11.66 0.06
N LEU A 126 -6.40 10.72 0.36
CA LEU A 126 -5.74 9.88 -0.64
C LEU A 126 -6.56 8.62 -0.95
N GLN A 127 -6.78 8.35 -2.23
CA GLN A 127 -7.43 7.13 -2.73
C GLN A 127 -6.59 5.88 -2.46
N LEU A 128 -5.27 6.04 -2.42
CA LEU A 128 -4.33 4.96 -2.07
C LEU A 128 -4.15 4.79 -0.55
N ASN A 129 -4.93 5.47 0.30
CA ASN A 129 -4.77 5.45 1.76
C ASN A 129 -4.58 4.04 2.37
N LYS A 130 -5.41 3.06 1.99
CA LYS A 130 -5.33 1.67 2.48
C LYS A 130 -4.01 0.99 2.11
N ILE A 131 -3.43 1.34 0.96
CA ILE A 131 -2.11 0.84 0.55
C ILE A 131 -1.04 1.55 1.36
N LEU A 132 -1.11 2.88 1.47
CA LEU A 132 -0.18 3.71 2.22
C LEU A 132 -0.11 3.35 3.72
N GLU A 133 -1.25 3.05 4.34
CA GLU A 133 -1.35 2.58 5.74
C GLU A 133 -0.59 1.27 5.95
N LYS A 134 -0.79 0.29 5.06
CA LYS A 134 -0.08 -1.00 5.10
C LYS A 134 1.42 -0.85 4.92
N LEU A 135 1.81 0.15 4.15
CA LEU A 135 3.20 0.53 3.94
C LEU A 135 3.79 1.35 5.08
N ASN A 136 2.99 1.72 6.09
CA ASN A 136 3.37 2.62 7.19
C ASN A 136 3.93 3.95 6.68
N TYR A 137 3.32 4.46 5.63
CA TYR A 137 3.70 5.71 4.99
C TYR A 137 3.46 6.89 5.93
N LYS A 138 4.47 7.77 6.05
CA LYS A 138 4.42 8.96 6.90
C LYS A 138 4.77 10.19 6.08
N LEU A 139 3.80 11.08 5.96
CA LEU A 139 3.96 12.42 5.45
C LEU A 139 4.43 13.33 6.57
N HIS A 140 5.42 14.17 6.30
CA HIS A 140 6.00 15.07 7.29
C HIS A 140 5.86 16.55 6.87
N PRO A 141 5.33 17.44 7.74
CA PRO A 141 5.35 18.87 7.47
C PRO A 141 6.76 19.40 7.71
N ALA A 142 7.60 19.39 6.68
CA ALA A 142 8.91 20.01 6.72
C ALA A 142 8.87 21.32 5.95
N SER A 143 9.28 22.41 6.60
CA SER A 143 9.53 23.70 5.94
C SER A 143 11.03 23.87 5.76
N GLU A 144 11.45 24.44 4.63
CA GLU A 144 12.85 24.83 4.40
C GLU A 144 13.02 26.36 4.21
N LEU A 145 11.93 27.10 3.98
CA LEU A 145 11.95 28.53 3.67
C LEU A 145 10.87 29.29 4.44
N ARG A 146 11.25 30.45 4.97
CA ARG A 146 10.33 31.41 5.59
C ARG A 146 10.46 32.76 4.88
N ILE A 147 9.33 33.30 4.42
CA ILE A 147 9.23 34.55 3.69
C ILE A 147 8.54 35.57 4.60
N PRO A 148 9.16 36.73 4.90
CA PRO A 148 8.51 37.78 5.66
C PRO A 148 7.38 38.41 4.84
N LEU A 149 6.28 38.76 5.51
CA LEU A 149 5.12 39.40 4.91
C LEU A 149 5.00 40.83 5.45
N ASP A 150 4.80 41.78 4.54
CA ASP A 150 4.63 43.21 4.82
C ASP A 150 3.55 43.77 3.88
N GLU A 151 2.60 44.53 4.41
CA GLU A 151 1.50 45.18 3.68
C GLU A 151 2.00 46.11 2.57
N LYS A 152 3.21 46.66 2.69
CA LYS A 152 3.82 47.52 1.66
C LYS A 152 4.16 46.76 0.38
N THR A 153 4.13 45.44 0.41
CA THR A 153 4.39 44.59 -0.76
C THR A 153 3.08 44.39 -1.52
N GLU A 154 3.01 44.86 -2.78
CA GLU A 154 1.78 44.78 -3.58
C GLU A 154 1.24 43.34 -3.74
N ASP A 155 1.99 42.48 -4.42
CA ASP A 155 1.63 41.09 -4.70
C ASP A 155 2.82 40.17 -4.44
N TYR A 156 2.63 39.10 -3.66
CA TYR A 156 3.60 38.03 -3.51
C TYR A 156 3.42 37.03 -4.65
N VAL A 157 4.44 36.92 -5.52
CA VAL A 157 4.44 35.99 -6.67
C VAL A 157 5.73 35.18 -6.67
N PHE A 158 5.62 33.85 -6.56
CA PHE A 158 6.78 32.95 -6.64
C PHE A 158 6.38 31.54 -7.09
N SER A 159 7.38 30.71 -7.40
CA SER A 159 7.18 29.31 -7.76
C SER A 159 7.95 28.38 -6.83
N VAL A 160 7.39 27.21 -6.55
CA VAL A 160 8.04 26.16 -5.76
C VAL A 160 8.01 24.86 -6.56
N VAL A 161 9.18 24.27 -6.82
CA VAL A 161 9.28 22.95 -7.48
C VAL A 161 9.58 21.89 -6.44
N THR A 162 8.76 20.86 -6.43
CA THR A 162 8.81 19.78 -5.44
C THR A 162 8.85 18.43 -6.15
N ARG A 163 9.45 17.45 -5.48
CA ARG A 163 9.42 16.07 -5.93
C ARG A 163 8.23 15.37 -5.23
N PRO A 164 7.24 14.88 -5.98
CA PRO A 164 6.14 14.12 -5.42
C PRO A 164 6.66 12.81 -4.83
N THR A 165 5.80 12.19 -4.03
CA THR A 165 6.12 10.91 -3.45
C THR A 165 5.73 9.80 -4.41
N SER A 166 6.72 9.02 -4.85
CA SER A 166 6.46 7.83 -5.66
C SER A 166 6.17 6.61 -4.80
N VAL A 167 5.10 5.90 -5.14
CA VAL A 167 4.79 4.55 -4.65
C VAL A 167 5.23 3.57 -5.73
N SER A 168 6.35 2.87 -5.51
CA SER A 168 6.90 1.95 -6.51
C SER A 168 6.63 0.48 -6.17
N VAL A 169 6.35 -0.31 -7.19
CA VAL A 169 6.29 -1.77 -7.08
C VAL A 169 7.67 -2.40 -7.23
N ARG A 170 7.87 -3.57 -6.63
CA ARG A 170 9.15 -4.31 -6.61
C ARG A 170 9.74 -4.58 -8.00
N SER A 171 8.92 -4.57 -9.05
CA SER A 171 9.38 -4.65 -10.44
C SER A 171 10.13 -3.41 -10.92
N GLY A 172 10.30 -2.38 -10.08
CA GLY A 172 10.96 -1.12 -10.40
C GLY A 172 10.06 -0.10 -11.10
N LYS A 173 8.78 -0.41 -11.31
CA LYS A 173 7.80 0.53 -11.89
C LYS A 173 7.14 1.37 -10.80
N ASN A 174 6.83 2.63 -11.11
CA ASN A 174 6.00 3.47 -10.25
C ASN A 174 4.53 3.11 -10.44
N LEU A 175 3.81 2.86 -9.34
CA LEU A 175 2.36 2.71 -9.34
C LEU A 175 1.69 4.08 -9.33
N ALA A 176 2.20 5.00 -8.50
CA ALA A 176 1.62 6.31 -8.35
C ALA A 176 2.63 7.36 -7.89
N ASP A 177 2.45 8.59 -8.37
CA ASP A 177 3.12 9.77 -7.83
C ASP A 177 2.11 10.63 -7.08
N ILE A 178 2.41 10.95 -5.81
CA ILE A 178 1.51 11.62 -4.88
C ILE A 178 2.05 13.01 -4.57
N GLY A 179 1.28 14.05 -4.90
CA GLY A 179 1.55 15.43 -4.51
C GLY A 179 0.42 15.95 -3.63
N VAL A 180 0.77 16.49 -2.47
CA VAL A 180 -0.19 17.10 -1.56
C VAL A 180 0.22 18.53 -1.33
N PHE A 181 -0.71 19.45 -1.54
CA PHE A 181 -0.59 20.85 -1.19
C PHE A 181 -1.49 21.18 0.00
N VAL A 182 -0.94 21.83 1.01
CA VAL A 182 -1.66 22.24 2.22
C VAL A 182 -1.49 23.72 2.48
N THR A 183 -2.56 24.41 2.90
CA THR A 183 -2.44 25.77 3.43
C THR A 183 -3.51 26.08 4.47
N ASN A 184 -3.18 26.95 5.44
CA ASN A 184 -4.13 27.53 6.37
C ASN A 184 -4.69 28.90 5.91
N GLY A 185 -4.21 29.43 4.77
CA GLY A 185 -4.76 30.64 4.16
C GLY A 185 -6.08 30.35 3.45
N LYS A 186 -6.93 31.38 3.33
CA LYS A 186 -8.18 31.29 2.56
C LYS A 186 -7.85 31.13 1.08
N MET A 187 -8.11 29.94 0.52
CA MET A 187 -7.87 29.63 -0.89
C MET A 187 -8.97 30.25 -1.77
N ASP A 188 -8.58 31.18 -2.67
CA ASP A 188 -9.50 31.74 -3.66
C ASP A 188 -9.56 30.86 -4.92
N LYS A 189 -8.41 30.36 -5.38
CA LYS A 189 -8.35 29.50 -6.57
C LYS A 189 -7.20 28.51 -6.51
N PHE A 190 -7.51 27.22 -6.67
CA PHE A 190 -6.51 26.18 -6.90
C PHE A 190 -6.73 25.57 -8.29
N THR A 191 -5.70 25.58 -9.14
CA THR A 191 -5.79 25.06 -10.51
C THR A 191 -4.77 23.95 -10.74
N ASP A 192 -5.24 22.80 -11.19
CA ASP A 192 -4.40 21.69 -11.64
C ASP A 192 -4.26 21.72 -13.16
N ALA A 193 -3.19 22.35 -13.65
CA ALA A 193 -2.86 22.44 -15.07
C ALA A 193 -1.89 21.31 -15.46
N LEU A 194 -2.38 20.07 -15.37
CA LEU A 194 -1.61 18.86 -15.62
C LEU A 194 -1.67 18.48 -17.11
N ASP A 195 -0.63 18.79 -17.88
CA ASP A 195 -0.48 18.30 -19.26
C ASP A 195 0.09 16.87 -19.26
N VAL A 196 -0.74 15.91 -18.83
CA VAL A 196 -0.34 14.51 -18.74
C VAL A 196 -0.27 13.90 -20.15
N LYS A 197 0.94 13.83 -20.71
CA LYS A 197 1.18 13.27 -22.05
C LYS A 197 0.98 11.76 -22.13
N ASP A 198 1.15 11.05 -21.02
CA ASP A 198 0.98 9.60 -20.95
C ASP A 198 -0.47 9.20 -20.69
N LYS A 199 -1.12 8.57 -21.67
CA LYS A 199 -2.52 8.12 -21.58
C LYS A 199 -2.76 7.04 -20.51
N SER A 200 -1.70 6.38 -20.03
CA SER A 200 -1.80 5.36 -18.97
C SER A 200 -1.91 5.97 -17.58
N MET A 201 -1.47 7.22 -17.41
CA MET A 201 -1.51 7.96 -16.16
C MET A 201 -2.88 8.59 -15.97
N LYS A 202 -3.53 8.26 -14.85
CA LYS A 202 -4.83 8.80 -14.48
C LYS A 202 -4.67 9.76 -13.30
N PRO A 203 -4.87 11.07 -13.50
CA PRO A 203 -4.88 12.01 -12.38
C PRO A 203 -6.14 11.82 -11.55
N GLN A 204 -5.95 11.66 -10.24
CA GLN A 204 -7.03 11.69 -9.25
C GLN A 204 -6.79 12.88 -8.33
N ILE A 205 -7.71 13.83 -8.36
CA ILE A 205 -7.62 15.06 -7.59
C ILE A 205 -8.70 15.03 -6.52
N THR A 206 -8.30 15.24 -5.27
CA THR A 206 -9.20 15.36 -4.14
C THR A 206 -8.92 16.68 -3.43
N THR A 207 -9.96 17.46 -3.19
CA THR A 207 -9.87 18.71 -2.43
C THR A 207 -10.75 18.62 -1.19
N LYS A 208 -10.22 19.04 -0.05
CA LYS A 208 -10.91 19.03 1.24
C LYS A 208 -10.49 20.24 2.05
N THR A 209 -11.43 20.84 2.77
CA THR A 209 -11.13 21.84 3.81
C THR A 209 -11.50 21.25 5.16
N GLN A 210 -10.57 21.21 6.11
CA GLN A 210 -10.78 20.67 7.44
C GLN A 210 -10.09 21.54 8.48
N SER A 211 -10.83 21.98 9.50
CA SER A 211 -10.30 22.80 10.61
C SER A 211 -9.52 24.04 10.14
N GLY A 212 -10.07 24.80 9.18
CA GLY A 212 -9.41 26.00 8.64
C GLY A 212 -8.21 25.73 7.73
N THR A 213 -7.91 24.46 7.44
CA THR A 213 -6.83 24.08 6.52
C THR A 213 -7.41 23.59 5.19
N TYR A 214 -6.97 24.19 4.10
CA TYR A 214 -7.22 23.72 2.74
C TYR A 214 -6.20 22.65 2.35
N ILE A 215 -6.69 21.53 1.81
CA ILE A 215 -5.90 20.38 1.38
C ILE A 215 -6.29 20.05 -0.05
N ASN A 216 -5.30 20.01 -0.95
CA ASN A 216 -5.47 19.50 -2.29
C ASN A 216 -4.46 18.38 -2.55
N SER A 217 -4.96 17.20 -2.91
CA SER A 217 -4.18 15.99 -3.16
C SER A 217 -4.30 15.59 -4.63
N LEU A 218 -3.18 15.28 -5.26
CA LEU A 218 -3.08 14.69 -6.58
C LEU A 218 -2.37 13.35 -6.50
N GLU A 219 -3.03 12.33 -7.04
CA GLU A 219 -2.45 11.01 -7.26
C GLU A 219 -2.42 10.74 -8.76
N LEU A 220 -1.22 10.72 -9.35
CA LEU A 220 -1.00 10.29 -10.74
C LEU A 220 -0.81 8.78 -10.74
N ILE A 221 -1.86 8.02 -11.05
CA ILE A 221 -1.85 6.56 -10.96
C ILE A 221 -1.59 5.94 -12.35
N ASP A 222 -0.59 5.07 -12.45
CA ASP A 222 -0.36 4.25 -13.65
C ASP A 222 -1.43 3.13 -13.71
N GLY A 223 -2.41 3.32 -14.58
CA GLY A 223 -3.51 2.38 -14.76
C GLY A 223 -3.07 1.02 -15.32
N SER A 224 -1.93 0.96 -16.03
CA SER A 224 -1.37 -0.29 -16.56
C SER A 224 -0.76 -1.14 -15.44
N VAL A 225 -0.06 -0.51 -14.50
CA VAL A 225 0.49 -1.18 -13.31
C VAL A 225 -0.64 -1.57 -12.37
N GLN A 226 -1.58 -0.67 -12.11
CA GLN A 226 -2.74 -0.93 -11.25
C GLN A 226 -3.59 -2.10 -11.77
N SER A 227 -3.88 -2.15 -13.07
CA SER A 227 -4.65 -3.24 -13.68
C SER A 227 -3.91 -4.58 -13.59
N ARG A 228 -2.60 -4.63 -13.86
CA ARG A 228 -1.79 -5.86 -13.70
C ARG A 228 -1.82 -6.38 -12.26
N LEU A 229 -1.67 -5.49 -11.27
CA LEU A 229 -1.77 -5.87 -9.86
C LEU A 229 -3.16 -6.40 -9.50
N ASN A 230 -4.21 -5.75 -9.98
CA ASN A 230 -5.59 -6.19 -9.76
C ASN A 230 -5.88 -7.54 -10.43
N VAL A 231 -5.38 -7.79 -11.64
CA VAL A 231 -5.51 -9.08 -12.33
C VAL A 231 -4.78 -10.18 -11.56
N LEU A 232 -3.53 -9.96 -11.14
CA LEU A 232 -2.76 -10.91 -10.33
C LEU A 232 -3.50 -11.26 -9.04
N ARG A 233 -4.07 -10.25 -8.37
CA ARG A 233 -4.85 -10.45 -7.15
C ARG A 233 -6.12 -11.24 -7.42
N THR A 234 -6.86 -10.88 -8.46
CA THR A 234 -8.15 -11.50 -8.81
C THR A 234 -7.94 -12.96 -9.20
N LEU A 235 -6.94 -13.24 -10.04
CA LEU A 235 -6.57 -14.60 -10.44
C LEU A 235 -6.19 -15.43 -9.20
N SER A 236 -5.39 -14.87 -8.30
CA SER A 236 -4.98 -15.56 -7.06
C SER A 236 -6.20 -15.93 -6.18
N VAL A 237 -7.16 -15.01 -6.04
CA VAL A 237 -8.42 -15.25 -5.31
C VAL A 237 -9.27 -16.31 -6.00
N ILE A 238 -9.44 -16.23 -7.32
CA ILE A 238 -10.21 -17.21 -8.10
C ILE A 238 -9.60 -18.61 -7.95
N VAL A 239 -8.29 -18.75 -8.15
CA VAL A 239 -7.59 -20.04 -8.00
C VAL A 239 -7.77 -20.60 -6.58
N CYS A 240 -7.78 -19.74 -5.57
CA CYS A 240 -8.06 -20.13 -4.19
C CYS A 240 -9.48 -20.67 -4.00
N VAL A 241 -10.50 -19.94 -4.47
CA VAL A 241 -11.91 -20.33 -4.34
C VAL A 241 -12.16 -21.64 -5.09
N VAL A 242 -11.66 -21.75 -6.32
CA VAL A 242 -11.77 -22.98 -7.13
C VAL A 242 -11.08 -24.15 -6.44
N SER A 243 -9.91 -23.93 -5.84
CA SER A 243 -9.22 -24.97 -5.07
C SER A 243 -10.02 -25.37 -3.83
N ALA A 244 -10.58 -24.42 -3.08
CA ALA A 244 -11.39 -24.70 -1.90
C ALA A 244 -12.66 -25.51 -2.24
N VAL A 245 -13.38 -25.10 -3.29
CA VAL A 245 -14.59 -25.78 -3.78
C VAL A 245 -14.23 -27.16 -4.33
N GLY A 246 -13.14 -27.27 -5.09
CA GLY A 246 -12.63 -28.55 -5.59
C GLY A 246 -12.31 -29.52 -4.46
N GLY A 247 -11.56 -29.07 -3.45
CA GLY A 247 -11.23 -29.85 -2.25
C GLY A 247 -12.49 -30.32 -1.50
N PHE A 248 -13.49 -29.44 -1.35
CA PHE A 248 -14.76 -29.79 -0.71
C PHE A 248 -15.56 -30.83 -1.50
N LEU A 249 -15.65 -30.68 -2.83
CA LEU A 249 -16.32 -31.65 -3.71
C LEU A 249 -15.65 -33.03 -3.68
N ILE A 250 -14.32 -33.07 -3.61
CA ILE A 250 -13.55 -34.32 -3.45
C ILE A 250 -13.92 -35.02 -2.14
N ILE A 251 -13.98 -34.28 -1.03
CA ILE A 251 -14.36 -34.81 0.29
C ILE A 251 -15.79 -35.39 0.27
N LEU A 252 -16.71 -34.75 -0.45
CA LEU A 252 -18.11 -35.20 -0.54
C LEU A 252 -18.30 -36.42 -1.44
N THR A 253 -17.62 -36.46 -2.58
CA THR A 253 -17.90 -37.45 -3.64
C THR A 253 -17.14 -38.77 -3.49
N ASP A 254 -15.96 -38.78 -2.85
CA ASP A 254 -15.09 -39.96 -2.82
C ASP A 254 -14.70 -40.40 -1.39
N ARG A 255 -15.71 -40.42 -0.50
CA ARG A 255 -15.67 -40.74 0.95
C ARG A 255 -15.01 -42.07 1.37
N LYS A 256 -14.49 -42.90 0.47
CA LYS A 256 -13.86 -44.18 0.84
C LYS A 256 -12.54 -44.51 0.15
N LYS A 257 -12.18 -43.86 -0.98
CA LYS A 257 -11.07 -44.34 -1.85
C LYS A 257 -9.88 -43.39 -2.00
N LEU A 258 -10.07 -42.06 -1.90
CA LEU A 258 -8.98 -41.06 -2.07
C LEU A 258 -8.36 -40.57 -0.75
N TYR A 259 -8.66 -41.22 0.37
CA TYR A 259 -8.44 -40.69 1.72
C TYR A 259 -6.99 -40.30 2.08
N PRO A 260 -5.95 -41.08 1.74
CA PRO A 260 -4.57 -40.68 2.08
C PRO A 260 -4.16 -39.39 1.37
N PHE A 261 -4.60 -39.23 0.12
CA PHE A 261 -4.28 -38.06 -0.69
C PHE A 261 -5.12 -36.84 -0.30
N VAL A 262 -6.34 -37.03 0.22
CA VAL A 262 -7.19 -35.93 0.73
C VAL A 262 -6.50 -35.18 1.87
N TYR A 263 -5.92 -35.88 2.85
CA TYR A 263 -5.22 -35.22 3.95
C TYR A 263 -3.99 -34.42 3.45
N GLY A 264 -3.19 -35.00 2.56
CA GLY A 264 -2.07 -34.29 1.92
C GLY A 264 -2.53 -33.04 1.15
N GLY A 265 -3.65 -33.15 0.41
CA GLY A 265 -4.28 -32.03 -0.28
C GLY A 265 -4.79 -30.93 0.66
N MET A 266 -5.35 -31.30 1.82
CA MET A 266 -5.76 -30.33 2.84
C MET A 266 -4.57 -29.59 3.45
N VAL A 267 -3.46 -30.29 3.71
CA VAL A 267 -2.22 -29.67 4.18
C VAL A 267 -1.65 -28.72 3.12
N LEU A 268 -1.58 -29.15 1.86
CA LEU A 268 -1.11 -28.29 0.75
C LEU A 268 -2.02 -27.07 0.56
N PHE A 269 -3.34 -27.25 0.63
CA PHE A 269 -4.29 -26.14 0.56
C PHE A 269 -4.09 -25.17 1.73
N SER A 270 -3.87 -25.68 2.95
CA SER A 270 -3.59 -24.85 4.14
C SER A 270 -2.32 -24.02 3.95
N LEU A 271 -1.27 -24.60 3.36
CA LEU A 271 -0.02 -23.90 3.04
C LEU A 271 -0.17 -22.94 1.84
N ALA A 272 -1.09 -23.21 0.91
CA ALA A 272 -1.38 -22.34 -0.22
C ALA A 272 -2.25 -21.13 0.17
N LEU A 273 -3.08 -21.26 1.20
CA LEU A 273 -4.07 -20.26 1.60
C LEU A 273 -3.48 -18.86 1.89
N PRO A 274 -2.38 -18.71 2.65
CA PRO A 274 -1.78 -17.39 2.89
C PRO A 274 -1.31 -16.73 1.59
N LYS A 275 -0.78 -17.52 0.65
CA LYS A 275 -0.30 -17.04 -0.65
C LYS A 275 -1.45 -16.57 -1.53
N ALA A 276 -2.52 -17.34 -1.58
CA ALA A 276 -3.77 -16.95 -2.23
C ALA A 276 -4.36 -15.66 -1.66
N MET A 277 -4.27 -15.46 -0.35
CA MET A 277 -4.74 -14.25 0.32
C MET A 277 -3.76 -13.07 0.21
N LEU A 278 -2.62 -13.23 -0.46
CA LEU A 278 -1.53 -12.25 -0.53
C LEU A 278 -1.09 -11.75 0.87
N LYS A 279 -1.13 -12.64 1.87
CA LYS A 279 -0.74 -12.36 3.25
C LYS A 279 0.37 -13.32 3.66
N ALA A 280 1.53 -12.78 4.01
CA ALA A 280 2.57 -13.58 4.61
C ALA A 280 2.14 -14.01 6.03
N PRO A 281 2.17 -15.30 6.38
CA PRO A 281 1.89 -15.75 7.74
C PRO A 281 2.94 -15.15 8.69
N ASN A 282 2.53 -14.78 9.90
CA ASN A 282 3.47 -14.33 10.93
C ASN A 282 4.30 -15.52 11.45
N ASN A 283 5.39 -15.23 12.18
CA ASN A 283 6.29 -16.28 12.67
C ASN A 283 5.55 -17.31 13.55
N TRP A 284 4.58 -16.85 14.35
CA TRP A 284 3.77 -17.73 15.17
C TRP A 284 2.93 -18.72 14.34
N ALA A 285 2.25 -18.25 13.29
CA ALA A 285 1.50 -19.10 12.37
C ALA A 285 2.42 -20.08 11.63
N THR A 286 3.63 -19.63 11.23
CA THR A 286 4.62 -20.48 10.56
C THR A 286 5.12 -21.60 11.47
N PHE A 287 5.58 -21.28 12.68
CA PHE A 287 6.27 -22.25 13.54
C PHE A 287 5.34 -23.06 14.44
N LEU A 288 4.14 -22.57 14.74
CA LEU A 288 3.22 -23.22 15.68
C LEU A 288 1.85 -23.47 15.04
N GLY A 289 1.29 -22.50 14.33
CA GLY A 289 -0.03 -22.60 13.72
C GLY A 289 -0.16 -23.77 12.73
N PHE A 290 0.61 -23.78 11.64
CA PHE A 290 0.53 -24.84 10.63
C PHE A 290 0.83 -26.24 11.16
N PRO A 291 1.87 -26.45 11.99
CA PRO A 291 2.13 -27.75 12.60
C PRO A 291 0.96 -28.25 13.47
N LEU A 292 0.34 -27.38 14.27
CA LEU A 292 -0.81 -27.75 15.10
C LEU A 292 -2.05 -28.07 14.26
N ILE A 293 -2.29 -27.30 13.20
CA ILE A 293 -3.39 -27.57 12.24
C ILE A 293 -3.17 -28.92 11.54
N ALA A 294 -1.93 -29.23 11.15
CA ALA A 294 -1.60 -30.53 10.57
C ALA A 294 -1.80 -31.67 11.58
N PHE A 295 -1.32 -31.50 12.81
CA PHE A 295 -1.52 -32.47 13.89
C PHE A 295 -3.01 -32.75 14.13
N GLY A 296 -3.79 -31.71 14.39
CA GLY A 296 -5.23 -31.82 14.64
C GLY A 296 -5.98 -32.36 13.42
N GLY A 297 -5.64 -31.87 12.23
CA GLY A 297 -6.18 -32.35 10.96
C GLY A 297 -5.92 -33.84 10.73
N TYR A 298 -4.74 -34.35 11.13
CA TYR A 298 -4.42 -35.76 11.02
C TYR A 298 -5.25 -36.63 11.95
N LEU A 299 -5.43 -36.18 13.20
CA LEU A 299 -6.26 -36.88 14.18
C LEU A 299 -7.73 -36.91 13.73
N LEU A 300 -8.26 -35.77 13.26
CA LEU A 300 -9.60 -35.69 12.68
C LEU A 300 -9.75 -36.60 11.46
N TYR A 301 -8.75 -36.63 10.57
CA TYR A 301 -8.70 -37.53 9.43
C TYR A 301 -8.79 -39.02 9.85
N LYS A 302 -8.07 -39.42 10.90
CA LYS A 302 -8.12 -40.79 11.44
C LYS A 302 -9.47 -41.12 12.07
N LEU A 303 -10.06 -40.18 12.79
CA LEU A 303 -11.39 -40.33 13.39
C LEU A 303 -12.47 -40.52 12.32
N MET A 304 -12.43 -39.73 11.24
CA MET A 304 -13.37 -39.85 10.11
C MET A 304 -13.25 -41.18 9.35
N ARG A 305 -12.11 -41.88 9.47
CA ARG A 305 -11.88 -43.17 8.80
C ARG A 305 -12.38 -44.36 9.61
N ARG A 306 -12.72 -44.18 10.90
CA ARG A 306 -13.07 -45.28 11.79
C ARG A 306 -14.57 -45.29 12.09
N PRO A 307 -15.18 -46.49 12.22
CA PRO A 307 -16.58 -46.62 12.63
C PRO A 307 -16.79 -46.25 14.11
N LYS A 308 -15.72 -46.26 14.93
CA LYS A 308 -15.74 -45.84 16.34
C LYS A 308 -14.77 -44.67 16.53
N LEU A 309 -15.21 -43.63 17.25
CA LEU A 309 -14.44 -42.42 17.57
C LEU A 309 -13.38 -42.69 18.65
N VAL A 310 -12.39 -43.52 18.34
CA VAL A 310 -11.29 -43.85 19.26
C VAL A 310 -9.95 -43.49 18.63
N VAL A 311 -9.17 -42.69 19.34
CA VAL A 311 -7.79 -42.32 18.98
C VAL A 311 -6.82 -43.28 19.66
N LYS A 312 -5.89 -43.88 18.89
CA LYS A 312 -4.85 -44.79 19.43
C LYS A 312 -3.54 -44.02 19.64
N SER A 313 -2.68 -44.53 20.50
CA SER A 313 -1.33 -43.97 20.72
C SER A 313 -0.49 -43.87 19.45
N LEU A 314 -0.65 -44.81 18.51
CA LEU A 314 -0.02 -44.77 17.20
C LEU A 314 -0.48 -43.55 16.36
N ASP A 315 -1.75 -43.14 16.49
CA ASP A 315 -2.29 -42.00 15.74
C ASP A 315 -1.69 -40.68 16.25
N PHE A 316 -1.42 -40.57 17.56
CA PHE A 316 -0.68 -39.44 18.14
C PHE A 316 0.75 -39.36 17.61
N ARG A 317 1.47 -40.50 17.54
CA ARG A 317 2.84 -40.53 16.99
C ARG A 317 2.86 -40.14 15.51
N GLN A 318 1.90 -40.65 14.72
CA GLN A 318 1.78 -40.30 13.32
C GLN A 318 1.37 -38.84 13.10
N GLY A 319 0.46 -38.31 13.94
CA GLY A 319 0.09 -36.89 13.94
C GLY A 319 1.28 -35.99 14.28
N ALA A 320 2.08 -36.37 15.28
CA ALA A 320 3.30 -35.64 15.63
C ALA A 320 4.32 -35.64 14.49
N GLY A 321 4.51 -36.79 13.82
CA GLY A 321 5.33 -36.88 12.60
C GLY A 321 4.84 -35.93 11.50
N MET A 322 3.53 -35.82 11.29
CA MET A 322 2.95 -34.86 10.34
C MET A 322 3.17 -33.41 10.76
N ALA A 323 3.07 -33.09 12.05
CA ALA A 323 3.34 -31.76 12.56
C ALA A 323 4.79 -31.32 12.29
N ILE A 324 5.75 -32.23 12.52
CA ILE A 324 7.18 -31.99 12.23
C ILE A 324 7.40 -31.79 10.73
N LEU A 325 6.81 -32.63 9.88
CA LEU A 325 6.92 -32.50 8.43
C LEU A 325 6.37 -31.15 7.94
N VAL A 326 5.22 -30.73 8.46
CA VAL A 326 4.62 -29.43 8.12
C VAL A 326 5.41 -28.26 8.71
N LEU A 327 6.04 -28.41 9.87
CA LEU A 327 6.97 -27.41 10.43
C LEU A 327 8.14 -27.18 9.49
N ILE A 328 8.77 -28.24 8.98
CA ILE A 328 9.89 -28.14 8.03
C ILE A 328 9.43 -27.45 6.75
N LEU A 329 8.31 -27.89 6.15
CA LEU A 329 7.75 -27.31 4.93
C LEU A 329 7.37 -25.84 5.11
N SER A 330 6.64 -25.50 6.16
CA SER A 330 6.22 -24.12 6.43
C SER A 330 7.41 -23.20 6.72
N THR A 331 8.44 -23.69 7.41
CA THR A 331 9.69 -22.95 7.64
C THR A 331 10.39 -22.67 6.30
N TYR A 332 10.55 -23.68 5.44
CA TYR A 332 11.16 -23.51 4.13
C TYR A 332 10.33 -22.55 3.25
N LEU A 333 9.02 -22.77 3.17
CA LEU A 333 8.13 -21.99 2.30
C LEU A 333 7.94 -20.56 2.77
N PHE A 334 7.93 -20.27 4.08
CA PHE A 334 7.56 -18.96 4.63
C PHE A 334 8.65 -18.21 5.38
N ALA A 335 9.59 -18.89 6.05
CA ALA A 335 10.64 -18.23 6.83
C ALA A 335 11.91 -18.04 5.98
N VAL A 336 12.34 -19.09 5.27
CA VAL A 336 13.53 -19.03 4.40
C VAL A 336 13.28 -18.08 3.23
N THR A 337 12.12 -18.20 2.57
CA THR A 337 11.76 -17.27 1.48
C THR A 337 11.71 -15.81 1.94
N LYS A 338 11.21 -15.52 3.16
CA LYS A 338 11.27 -14.15 3.72
C LYS A 338 12.70 -13.64 3.83
N GLY A 339 13.65 -14.48 4.24
CA GLY A 339 15.06 -14.09 4.40
C GLY A 339 15.78 -13.79 3.07
N PHE A 340 15.39 -14.43 1.97
CA PHE A 340 15.94 -14.13 0.63
C PHE A 340 15.28 -12.93 -0.06
N TYR A 341 14.08 -12.54 0.39
CA TYR A 341 13.28 -11.51 -0.26
C TYR A 341 13.14 -10.21 0.57
N LEU A 342 13.72 -10.15 1.77
CA LEU A 342 14.07 -8.92 2.52
C LEU A 342 15.44 -8.43 2.06
#